data_AF-A0A257W3F6-F1
#
_entry.id   AF-A0A257W3F6-F1
#
_cell.length_a   1.000
_cell.length_b   1.000
_cell.length_c   1.000
_cell.angle_alpha   90.00
_cell.angle_beta   90.00
_cell.angle_gamma   90.00
#
_symmetry.space_group_name_H-M   'P 1'
#
loop_
_entity.id
_entity.type
_entity.pdbx_description
1 polymer ?
#
loop_
_entity_poly.entity_id
_entity_poly.type
_entity_poly.pdbx_seq_one_letter_code
_entity_poly.pdbx_strand_id
1 'polypeptide(L)'
;VDDDIDARPFLRLCETQKFYKIHRFQHLYFWAAYSLLYLWWIFFTDYRKYFKGRIGPVKLKKMNLSEHLTFWGFKVLHMGIFVVLPILVVGVIPWLVGFLTLALVAGFVLSIVFQLAHTVQDTEFPQADPVTNKLGDEWAIHQLKTTANFSNRNRLISWWVGGLNFQIEHHLFPRISHVHYPAISKLIRQTCAEFGIQYIEYPRLRYAVASHVSFLRQMGKP
;
A
#
# COMPACT_ATOMS: atom_id res chain seq x y z
N VAL A 1 -4.72 5.24 -12.19
CA VAL A 1 -4.69 4.44 -10.94
C VAL A 1 -3.24 4.09 -10.69
N ASP A 2 -2.76 4.44 -9.50
CA ASP A 2 -1.42 4.11 -9.03
C ASP A 2 -1.24 2.57 -8.99
N ASP A 3 -0.05 2.09 -9.38
CA ASP A 3 0.29 0.66 -9.40
C ASP A 3 0.31 0.09 -7.97
N ASP A 4 0.60 0.93 -6.96
CA ASP A 4 0.72 0.53 -5.56
C ASP A 4 -0.63 0.22 -4.89
N ILE A 5 -1.73 0.73 -5.44
CA ILE A 5 -3.11 0.37 -5.03
C ILE A 5 -3.82 -0.50 -6.08
N ASP A 6 -3.09 -0.99 -7.09
CA ASP A 6 -3.68 -1.75 -8.18
C ASP A 6 -3.80 -3.25 -7.87
N ALA A 7 -4.86 -3.61 -7.14
CA ALA A 7 -5.19 -5.01 -6.81
C ALA A 7 -6.08 -5.70 -7.86
N ARG A 8 -6.00 -5.29 -9.14
CA ARG A 8 -6.79 -5.89 -10.23
C ARG A 8 -6.39 -7.36 -10.48
N PRO A 9 -7.36 -8.22 -10.84
CA PRO A 9 -8.80 -7.95 -10.98
C PRO A 9 -9.59 -8.11 -9.67
N PHE A 10 -8.95 -8.56 -8.58
CA PHE A 10 -9.62 -9.07 -7.38
C PHE A 10 -10.33 -8.00 -6.56
N LEU A 11 -9.75 -6.80 -6.46
CA LEU A 11 -10.33 -5.69 -5.71
C LEU A 11 -10.47 -4.44 -6.60
N ARG A 12 -11.53 -3.69 -6.34
CA ARG A 12 -11.79 -2.34 -6.84
C ARG A 12 -11.61 -1.37 -5.69
N LEU A 13 -10.54 -0.59 -5.77
CA LEU A 13 -10.03 0.34 -4.78
C LEU A 13 -10.10 1.80 -5.25
N CYS A 14 -10.60 2.05 -6.46
CA CYS A 14 -10.87 3.38 -7.00
C CYS A 14 -12.03 3.31 -7.99
N GLU A 15 -12.83 4.36 -8.08
CA GLU A 15 -14.02 4.43 -8.95
C GLU A 15 -13.69 4.23 -10.43
N THR A 16 -12.51 4.70 -10.86
CA THR A 16 -12.03 4.58 -12.25
C THR A 16 -11.65 3.16 -12.66
N GLN A 17 -11.50 2.23 -11.70
CA GLN A 17 -11.22 0.84 -12.02
C GLN A 17 -12.49 0.14 -12.52
N LYS A 18 -12.32 -0.70 -13.54
CA LYS A 18 -13.39 -1.50 -14.12
C LYS A 18 -14.06 -2.37 -13.05
N PHE A 19 -15.38 -2.27 -12.97
CA PHE A 19 -16.20 -3.11 -12.11
C PHE A 19 -16.31 -4.55 -12.65
N TYR A 20 -16.16 -5.52 -11.76
CA TYR A 20 -16.47 -6.94 -11.97
C TYR A 20 -17.47 -7.41 -10.92
N LYS A 21 -18.33 -8.38 -11.26
CA LYS A 21 -19.38 -8.88 -10.35
C LYS A 21 -18.84 -9.38 -9.00
N ILE A 22 -17.59 -9.86 -8.96
CA ILE A 22 -16.92 -10.27 -7.72
C ILE A 22 -16.77 -9.10 -6.72
N HIS A 23 -16.62 -7.86 -7.20
CA HIS A 23 -16.39 -6.69 -6.35
C HIS A 23 -17.55 -6.40 -5.40
N ARG A 24 -18.77 -6.84 -5.73
CA ARG A 24 -19.92 -6.76 -4.81
C ARG A 24 -19.63 -7.40 -3.44
N PHE A 25 -18.78 -8.42 -3.41
CA PHE A 25 -18.43 -9.17 -2.20
C PHE A 25 -17.02 -8.87 -1.69
N GLN A 26 -16.31 -7.89 -2.27
CA GLN A 26 -14.90 -7.66 -1.93
C GLN A 26 -14.69 -7.32 -0.46
N HIS A 27 -15.62 -6.61 0.16
CA HIS A 27 -15.61 -6.31 1.59
C HIS A 27 -15.68 -7.57 2.48
N LEU A 28 -16.04 -8.73 1.94
CA LEU A 28 -16.07 -10.02 2.64
C LEU A 28 -14.80 -10.86 2.41
N TYR A 29 -14.15 -10.75 1.25
CA TYR A 29 -12.98 -11.56 0.89
C TYR A 29 -11.66 -10.79 0.84
N PHE A 30 -11.65 -9.47 1.07
CA PHE A 30 -10.46 -8.63 0.92
C PHE A 30 -9.26 -9.14 1.73
N TRP A 31 -9.49 -9.64 2.94
CA TRP A 31 -8.46 -10.22 3.81
C TRP A 31 -7.72 -11.40 3.17
N ALA A 32 -8.44 -12.27 2.45
CA ALA A 32 -7.83 -13.35 1.67
C ALA A 32 -7.02 -12.80 0.50
N ALA A 33 -7.56 -11.81 -0.25
CA ALA A 33 -6.84 -11.18 -1.35
C ALA A 33 -5.57 -10.45 -0.88
N TYR A 34 -5.64 -9.74 0.23
CA TYR A 34 -4.51 -9.03 0.87
C TYR A 34 -3.42 -9.99 1.34
N SER A 35 -3.80 -11.15 1.88
CA SER A 35 -2.83 -12.18 2.30
C SER A 35 -1.96 -12.65 1.12
N LEU A 36 -2.44 -12.57 -0.11
CA LEU A 36 -1.70 -13.02 -1.30
C LEU A 36 -0.68 -11.99 -1.84
N LEU A 37 -0.65 -10.76 -1.30
CA LEU A 37 0.20 -9.68 -1.83
C LEU A 37 1.68 -10.07 -1.89
N TYR A 38 2.22 -10.61 -0.79
CA TYR A 38 3.64 -10.96 -0.71
C TYR A 38 4.04 -12.06 -1.70
N LEU A 39 3.19 -13.08 -1.85
CA LEU A 39 3.38 -14.14 -2.85
C LEU A 39 3.34 -13.57 -4.27
N TRP A 40 2.36 -12.71 -4.54
CA TRP A 40 2.22 -12.05 -5.83
C TRP A 40 3.45 -11.20 -6.19
N TRP A 41 4.03 -10.49 -5.21
CA TRP A 41 5.23 -9.71 -5.42
C TRP A 41 6.45 -10.56 -5.75
N ILE A 42 6.73 -11.55 -4.91
CA ILE A 42 7.93 -12.37 -5.07
C ILE A 42 7.91 -13.17 -6.36
N PHE A 43 6.76 -13.79 -6.70
CA PHE A 43 6.66 -14.74 -7.80
C PHE A 43 6.18 -14.14 -9.12
N PHE A 44 5.59 -12.94 -9.12
CA PHE A 44 4.94 -12.42 -10.33
C PHE A 44 5.30 -10.96 -10.67
N THR A 45 5.03 -9.98 -9.80
CA THR A 45 5.09 -8.56 -10.23
C THR A 45 6.47 -8.13 -10.65
N ASP A 46 7.52 -8.55 -9.93
CA ASP A 46 8.89 -8.13 -10.23
C ASP A 46 9.32 -8.64 -11.60
N TYR A 47 9.07 -9.92 -11.89
CA TYR A 47 9.38 -10.51 -13.19
C TYR A 47 8.57 -9.85 -14.29
N ARG A 48 7.27 -9.64 -14.05
CA ARG A 48 6.41 -8.96 -15.02
C ARG A 48 6.91 -7.54 -15.33
N LYS A 49 7.29 -6.76 -14.31
CA LYS A 49 7.82 -5.39 -14.47
C LYS A 49 9.16 -5.40 -15.20
N TYR A 50 10.05 -6.30 -14.80
CA TYR A 50 11.37 -6.50 -15.42
C TYR A 50 11.27 -6.83 -16.90
N PHE A 51 10.49 -7.86 -17.27
CA PHE A 51 10.39 -8.30 -18.67
C PHE A 51 9.51 -7.37 -19.54
N LYS A 52 8.50 -6.71 -18.97
CA LYS A 52 7.69 -5.73 -19.72
C LYS A 52 8.38 -4.37 -19.88
N GLY A 53 9.37 -4.05 -19.04
CA GLY A 53 10.07 -2.76 -19.06
C GLY A 53 9.14 -1.57 -18.76
N ARG A 54 8.06 -1.77 -18.01
CA ARG A 54 7.09 -0.71 -17.65
C ARG A 54 6.31 -1.03 -16.37
N ILE A 55 5.87 0.01 -15.69
CA ILE A 55 4.95 -0.02 -14.55
C ILE A 55 3.69 0.73 -14.97
N GLY A 56 2.55 0.05 -15.04
CA GLY A 56 1.35 0.59 -15.68
C GLY A 56 1.64 1.20 -17.06
N PRO A 57 1.33 2.49 -17.31
CA PRO A 57 1.65 3.19 -18.55
C PRO A 57 3.09 3.73 -18.62
N VAL A 58 3.82 3.77 -17.51
CA VAL A 58 5.14 4.42 -17.40
C VAL A 58 6.25 3.45 -17.80
N LYS A 59 7.06 3.82 -18.80
CA LYS A 59 8.24 3.03 -19.20
C LYS A 59 9.33 3.09 -18.14
N LEU A 60 9.93 1.95 -17.84
CA LEU A 60 11.12 1.88 -17.00
C LEU A 60 12.32 2.46 -17.75
N LYS A 61 13.21 3.11 -17.00
CA LYS A 61 14.54 3.47 -17.50
C LYS A 61 15.28 2.19 -17.89
N LYS A 62 16.03 2.23 -18.99
CA LYS A 62 16.89 1.10 -19.39
C LYS A 62 17.89 0.82 -18.28
N MET A 63 17.93 -0.44 -17.86
CA MET A 63 18.86 -0.90 -16.85
C MET A 63 20.25 -1.12 -17.45
N ASN A 64 21.29 -0.79 -16.70
CA ASN A 64 22.66 -1.15 -17.00
C ASN A 64 22.97 -2.57 -16.50
N LEU A 65 24.14 -3.10 -16.88
CA LEU A 65 24.54 -4.47 -16.50
C LEU A 65 24.59 -4.68 -14.97
N SER A 66 25.07 -3.69 -14.22
CA SER A 66 25.13 -3.76 -12.75
C SER A 66 23.74 -3.87 -12.13
N GLU A 67 22.77 -3.11 -12.63
CA GLU A 67 21.37 -3.18 -12.18
C GLU A 67 20.74 -4.54 -12.50
N HIS A 68 21.04 -5.12 -13.67
CA HIS A 68 20.59 -6.47 -14.02
C HIS A 68 21.20 -7.53 -13.10
N LEU A 69 22.51 -7.47 -12.86
CA LEU A 69 23.21 -8.40 -11.96
C LEU A 69 22.70 -8.26 -10.53
N THR A 70 22.46 -7.03 -10.07
CA THR A 70 21.90 -6.76 -8.74
C THR A 70 20.51 -7.36 -8.60
N PHE A 71 19.61 -7.12 -9.57
CA PHE A 71 18.26 -7.65 -9.55
C PHE A 71 18.24 -9.19 -9.48
N TRP A 72 18.94 -9.87 -10.39
CA TRP A 72 18.96 -11.34 -10.41
C TRP A 72 19.76 -11.93 -9.25
N GLY A 73 20.84 -11.27 -8.84
CA GLY A 73 21.63 -11.66 -7.68
C GLY A 73 20.77 -11.70 -6.40
N PHE A 74 19.99 -10.65 -6.13
CA PHE A 74 19.08 -10.64 -4.99
C PHE A 74 17.93 -11.65 -5.11
N LYS A 75 17.46 -11.96 -6.34
CA LYS A 75 16.49 -13.05 -6.54
C LYS A 75 17.07 -14.42 -6.20
N VAL A 76 18.29 -14.71 -6.64
CA VAL A 76 18.99 -15.96 -6.30
C VAL A 76 19.27 -16.04 -4.81
N LEU A 77 19.76 -14.95 -4.21
CA LEU A 77 20.03 -14.88 -2.76
C LEU A 77 18.75 -15.11 -1.95
N HIS A 78 17.65 -14.46 -2.32
CA HIS A 78 16.35 -14.65 -1.69
C HIS A 78 15.90 -16.12 -1.79
N MET A 79 15.97 -16.74 -2.97
CA MET A 79 15.63 -18.16 -3.13
C MET A 79 16.55 -19.07 -2.30
N GLY A 80 17.84 -18.75 -2.23
CA GLY A 80 18.79 -19.47 -1.38
C GLY A 80 18.40 -19.44 0.10
N ILE A 81 18.12 -18.24 0.63
CA ILE A 81 17.87 -18.02 2.06
C ILE A 81 16.45 -18.44 2.49
N PHE A 82 15.42 -18.12 1.70
CA PHE A 82 14.01 -18.31 2.11
C PHE A 82 13.38 -19.60 1.57
N VAL A 83 14.02 -20.27 0.60
CA VAL A 83 13.50 -21.50 -0.01
C VAL A 83 14.47 -22.66 0.16
N VAL A 84 15.65 -22.59 -0.44
CA VAL A 84 16.58 -23.73 -0.50
C VAL A 84 17.11 -24.10 0.88
N LEU A 85 17.70 -23.15 1.62
CA LEU A 85 18.29 -23.42 2.93
C LEU A 85 17.27 -23.99 3.93
N PRO A 86 16.07 -23.41 4.11
CA PRO A 86 15.07 -23.98 5.00
C PRO A 86 14.62 -25.38 4.57
N ILE A 87 14.42 -25.65 3.28
CA ILE A 87 14.08 -27.00 2.79
C ILE A 87 15.17 -28.01 3.18
N LEU A 88 16.45 -27.63 3.03
CA LEU A 88 17.58 -28.51 3.39
C LEU A 88 17.67 -28.77 4.90
N VAL A 89 17.31 -27.78 5.73
CA VAL A 89 17.43 -27.88 7.20
C VAL A 89 16.22 -28.56 7.84
N VAL A 90 15.00 -28.23 7.41
CA VAL A 90 13.76 -28.68 8.08
C VAL A 90 12.88 -29.58 7.20
N GLY A 91 13.24 -29.80 5.94
CA GLY A 91 12.45 -30.58 4.99
C GLY A 91 11.34 -29.78 4.30
N VAL A 92 10.76 -30.37 3.25
CA VAL A 92 9.80 -29.70 2.35
C VAL A 92 8.51 -29.32 3.05
N ILE A 93 7.92 -30.22 3.84
CA ILE A 93 6.59 -29.99 4.45
C ILE A 93 6.65 -28.89 5.53
N PRO A 94 7.57 -28.92 6.50
CA PRO A 94 7.68 -27.85 7.48
C PRO A 94 8.03 -26.50 6.85
N TRP A 95 8.90 -26.49 5.83
CA TRP A 95 9.19 -25.28 5.06
C TRP A 95 7.92 -24.73 4.39
N LEU A 96 7.15 -25.58 3.69
CA LEU A 96 5.96 -25.13 2.97
C LEU A 96 4.95 -24.47 3.92
N VAL A 97 4.69 -25.09 5.07
CA VAL A 97 3.79 -24.55 6.09
C VAL A 97 4.32 -23.23 6.65
N GLY A 98 5.62 -23.17 7.01
CA GLY A 98 6.24 -21.97 7.55
C GLY A 98 6.30 -20.81 6.55
N PHE A 99 6.69 -21.09 5.31
CA PHE A 99 6.77 -20.11 4.23
C PHE A 99 5.39 -19.57 3.88
N LEU A 100 4.37 -20.42 3.74
CA LEU A 100 3.00 -19.96 3.48
C LEU A 100 2.46 -19.14 4.64
N THR A 101 2.71 -19.53 5.89
CA THR A 101 2.29 -18.76 7.06
C THR A 101 2.94 -17.38 7.07
N LEU A 102 4.26 -17.32 6.90
CA LEU A 102 5.00 -16.06 6.80
C LEU A 102 4.45 -15.18 5.68
N ALA A 103 4.30 -15.75 4.48
CA ALA A 103 3.90 -15.02 3.29
C ALA A 103 2.48 -14.46 3.40
N LEU A 104 1.53 -15.26 3.90
CA LEU A 104 0.14 -14.85 4.06
C LEU A 104 -0.01 -13.77 5.14
N VAL A 105 0.68 -13.92 6.28
CA VAL A 105 0.67 -12.93 7.35
C VAL A 105 1.33 -11.63 6.90
N ALA A 106 2.53 -11.71 6.31
CA ALA A 106 3.24 -10.53 5.80
C ALA A 106 2.44 -9.82 4.71
N GLY A 107 1.85 -10.56 3.78
CA GLY A 107 0.98 -10.03 2.74
C GLY A 107 -0.22 -9.28 3.32
N PHE A 108 -0.90 -9.87 4.31
CA PHE A 108 -2.04 -9.24 4.96
C PHE A 108 -1.65 -7.97 5.71
N VAL A 109 -0.60 -8.04 6.55
CA VAL A 109 -0.13 -6.89 7.35
C VAL A 109 0.31 -5.74 6.44
N LEU A 110 1.09 -6.03 5.40
CA LEU A 110 1.56 -5.00 4.48
C LEU A 110 0.40 -4.36 3.72
N SER A 111 -0.51 -5.17 3.19
CA SER A 111 -1.68 -4.68 2.48
C SER A 111 -2.55 -3.82 3.38
N ILE A 112 -2.93 -4.30 4.56
CA ILE A 112 -3.86 -3.56 5.42
C ILE A 112 -3.24 -2.23 5.86
N VAL A 113 -1.95 -2.19 6.23
CA VAL A 113 -1.29 -0.95 6.67
C VAL A 113 -1.30 0.10 5.56
N PHE A 114 -0.94 -0.24 4.32
CA PHE A 114 -0.98 0.72 3.21
C PHE A 114 -2.40 1.14 2.84
N GLN A 115 -3.35 0.20 2.86
CA GLN A 115 -4.71 0.48 2.42
C GLN A 115 -5.48 1.35 3.42
N LEU A 116 -5.18 1.22 4.71
CA LEU A 116 -5.72 2.14 5.73
C LEU A 116 -5.26 3.59 5.57
N ALA A 117 -4.20 3.83 4.80
CA ALA A 117 -3.72 5.17 4.51
C ALA A 117 -4.30 5.79 3.24
N HIS A 118 -4.85 5.00 2.30
CA HIS A 118 -5.23 5.51 0.97
C HIS A 118 -6.63 5.12 0.51
N THR A 119 -7.25 4.07 1.07
CA THR A 119 -8.53 3.54 0.59
C THR A 119 -9.56 3.49 1.72
N VAL A 120 -9.84 4.65 2.30
CA VAL A 120 -10.82 4.87 3.38
C VAL A 120 -11.89 5.84 2.90
N GLN A 121 -13.00 5.99 3.64
CA GLN A 121 -14.15 6.77 3.16
C GLN A 121 -13.85 8.25 2.92
N ASP A 122 -12.94 8.82 3.71
CA ASP A 122 -12.66 10.26 3.70
C ASP A 122 -11.55 10.65 2.71
N THR A 123 -10.83 9.66 2.14
CA THR A 123 -9.78 9.92 1.13
C THR A 123 -10.37 10.06 -0.26
N GLU A 124 -9.83 11.00 -1.03
CA GLU A 124 -10.28 11.28 -2.39
C GLU A 124 -9.35 10.65 -3.45
N PHE A 125 -9.89 10.42 -4.65
CA PHE A 125 -9.13 10.01 -5.85
C PHE A 125 -9.29 11.05 -6.96
N PRO A 126 -8.73 12.27 -6.81
CA PRO A 126 -8.90 13.33 -7.78
C PRO A 126 -8.34 12.89 -9.14
N GLN A 127 -9.10 13.20 -10.20
CA GLN A 127 -8.71 12.89 -11.57
C GLN A 127 -8.07 14.12 -12.21
N ALA A 128 -7.08 13.88 -13.07
CA ALA A 128 -6.53 14.95 -13.89
C ALA A 128 -7.60 15.44 -14.88
N ASP A 129 -7.59 16.75 -15.14
CA ASP A 129 -8.44 17.35 -16.14
C ASP A 129 -8.19 16.69 -17.52
N PRO A 130 -9.24 16.22 -18.23
CA PRO A 130 -9.06 15.44 -19.46
C PRO A 130 -8.38 16.19 -20.62
N VAL A 131 -8.40 17.53 -20.59
CA VAL A 131 -7.87 18.37 -21.68
C VAL A 131 -6.43 18.78 -21.37
N THR A 132 -6.19 19.26 -20.16
CA THR A 132 -4.90 19.81 -19.73
C THR A 132 -3.97 18.76 -19.12
N ASN A 133 -4.51 17.60 -18.72
CA ASN A 133 -3.81 16.54 -18.00
C ASN A 133 -3.11 17.02 -16.72
N LYS A 134 -3.71 18.01 -16.05
CA LYS A 134 -3.24 18.57 -14.77
C LYS A 134 -4.22 18.24 -13.64
N LEU A 135 -3.70 18.01 -12.45
CA LEU A 135 -4.50 17.97 -11.23
C LEU A 135 -4.81 19.42 -10.80
N GLY A 136 -6.02 19.65 -10.28
CA GLY A 136 -6.45 20.98 -9.83
C GLY A 136 -5.90 21.38 -8.46
N ASP A 137 -5.52 20.40 -7.64
CA ASP A 137 -4.98 20.64 -6.30
C ASP A 137 -3.47 20.97 -6.33
N GLU A 138 -3.05 21.86 -5.44
CA GLU A 138 -1.63 22.01 -5.08
C GLU A 138 -1.11 20.69 -4.48
N TRP A 139 0.16 20.37 -4.66
CA TRP A 139 0.75 19.09 -4.24
C TRP A 139 0.48 18.75 -2.76
N ALA A 140 0.63 19.70 -1.84
CA ALA A 140 0.42 19.44 -0.41
C ALA A 140 -1.05 19.17 -0.09
N ILE A 141 -1.97 19.90 -0.74
CA ILE A 141 -3.42 19.68 -0.62
C ILE A 141 -3.79 18.31 -1.17
N HIS A 142 -3.19 17.92 -2.29
CA HIS A 142 -3.39 16.60 -2.86
C HIS A 142 -2.97 15.51 -1.87
N GLN A 143 -1.78 15.61 -1.25
CA GLN A 143 -1.35 14.62 -0.24
C GLN A 143 -2.32 14.55 0.94
N LEU A 144 -2.85 15.68 1.42
CA LEU A 144 -3.81 15.73 2.53
C LEU A 144 -5.17 15.10 2.18
N LYS A 145 -5.63 15.24 0.94
CA LYS A 145 -6.91 14.68 0.46
C LYS A 145 -6.83 13.18 0.15
N THR A 146 -5.69 12.70 -0.34
CA THR A 146 -5.53 11.30 -0.79
C THR A 146 -4.90 10.38 0.26
N THR A 147 -4.59 10.93 1.44
CA THR A 147 -3.89 10.20 2.50
C THR A 147 -4.59 10.37 3.85
N ALA A 148 -4.68 9.28 4.59
CA ALA A 148 -5.21 9.23 5.94
C ALA A 148 -4.16 8.71 6.92
N ASN A 149 -4.22 9.22 8.14
CA ASN A 149 -3.50 8.69 9.29
C ASN A 149 -4.40 7.78 10.14
N PHE A 150 -3.79 6.92 10.95
CA PHE A 150 -4.54 6.12 11.92
C PHE A 150 -3.75 5.90 13.21
N SER A 151 -4.44 5.82 14.34
CA SER A 151 -3.85 5.43 15.64
C SER A 151 -2.59 6.21 16.07
N ASN A 152 -2.43 7.47 15.68
CA ASN A 152 -1.22 8.29 15.95
C ASN A 152 -0.86 8.44 17.43
N ARG A 153 -1.81 8.23 18.33
CA ARG A 153 -1.59 8.28 19.79
C ARG A 153 -1.19 6.93 20.39
N ASN A 154 -1.24 5.84 19.62
CA ASN A 154 -0.92 4.49 20.09
C ASN A 154 0.54 4.15 19.76
N ARG A 155 1.42 4.33 20.75
CA ARG A 155 2.86 4.06 20.61
C ARG A 155 3.18 2.62 20.21
N LEU A 156 2.37 1.64 20.66
CA LEU A 156 2.57 0.24 20.31
C LEU A 156 2.31 0.01 18.82
N ILE A 157 1.21 0.57 18.29
CA ILE A 157 0.91 0.48 16.86
C ILE A 157 1.98 1.22 16.07
N SER A 158 2.33 2.45 16.45
CA SER A 158 3.35 3.23 15.74
C SER A 158 4.71 2.54 15.71
N TRP A 159 5.12 1.86 16.78
CA TRP A 159 6.32 1.05 16.78
C TRP A 159 6.18 -0.17 15.85
N TRP A 160 5.07 -0.90 15.94
CA TRP A 160 4.85 -2.14 15.19
C TRP A 160 4.80 -1.92 13.68
N VAL A 161 4.20 -0.82 13.23
CA VAL A 161 4.13 -0.46 11.81
C VAL A 161 5.26 0.48 11.37
N GLY A 162 6.28 0.69 12.21
CA GLY A 162 7.45 1.53 11.85
C GLY A 162 7.10 2.97 11.47
N GLY A 163 6.06 3.55 12.08
CA GLY A 163 5.59 4.91 11.79
C GLY A 163 4.71 5.05 10.53
N LEU A 164 4.41 3.95 9.81
CA LEU A 164 3.53 3.95 8.62
C LEU A 164 2.07 4.35 8.91
N ASN A 165 1.72 4.61 10.16
CA ASN A 165 0.43 5.14 10.55
C ASN A 165 0.34 6.68 10.45
N PHE A 166 1.48 7.33 10.18
CA PHE A 166 1.66 8.77 9.91
C PHE A 166 1.99 9.00 8.42
N GLN A 167 1.13 8.53 7.52
CA GLN A 167 1.37 8.66 6.07
C GLN A 167 1.28 10.10 5.58
N ILE A 168 0.43 10.94 6.16
CA ILE A 168 0.35 12.36 5.77
C ILE A 168 1.73 13.01 5.95
N GLU A 169 2.38 12.77 7.08
CA GLU A 169 3.72 13.29 7.37
C GLU A 169 4.78 12.65 6.47
N HIS A 170 4.66 11.35 6.19
CA HIS A 170 5.56 10.65 5.28
C HIS A 170 5.53 11.27 3.87
N HIS A 171 4.35 11.54 3.33
CA HIS A 171 4.20 12.10 1.99
C HIS A 171 4.60 13.57 1.92
N LEU A 172 4.29 14.36 2.95
CA LEU A 172 4.66 15.77 2.99
C LEU A 172 6.16 15.98 3.29
N PHE A 173 6.77 15.08 4.06
CA PHE A 173 8.17 15.20 4.50
C PHE A 173 8.93 13.86 4.38
N PRO A 174 9.07 13.30 3.16
CA PRO A 174 9.60 11.93 2.95
C PRO A 174 11.07 11.77 3.34
N ARG A 175 11.79 12.88 3.53
CA ARG A 175 13.20 12.90 3.93
C ARG A 175 13.40 13.01 5.45
N ILE A 176 12.33 13.17 6.23
CA ILE A 176 12.41 13.27 7.68
C ILE A 176 12.14 11.88 8.29
N SER A 177 12.95 11.51 9.29
CA SER A 177 12.76 10.26 10.02
C SER A 177 11.42 10.22 10.76
N HIS A 178 10.78 9.05 10.72
CA HIS A 178 9.45 8.82 11.29
C HIS A 178 9.36 9.08 12.80
N VAL A 179 10.48 9.08 13.52
CA VAL A 179 10.55 9.46 14.94
C VAL A 179 10.07 10.89 15.20
N HIS A 180 10.12 11.77 14.19
CA HIS A 180 9.66 13.15 14.28
C HIS A 180 8.19 13.35 13.88
N TYR A 181 7.56 12.36 13.22
CA TYR A 181 6.17 12.46 12.75
C TYR A 181 5.15 12.75 13.86
N PRO A 182 5.28 12.25 15.11
CA PRO A 182 4.38 12.64 16.19
C PRO A 182 4.42 14.13 16.56
N ALA A 183 5.55 14.81 16.35
CA ALA A 183 5.65 16.26 16.56
C ALA A 183 5.14 17.02 15.33
N ILE A 184 5.55 16.59 14.14
CA ILE A 184 5.16 17.20 12.86
C ILE A 184 3.65 17.13 12.64
N SER A 185 3.01 15.99 12.94
CA SER A 185 1.56 15.81 12.82
C SER A 185 0.74 16.82 13.62
N LYS A 186 1.27 17.32 14.74
CA LYS A 186 0.60 18.38 15.52
C LYS A 186 0.63 19.71 14.77
N LEU A 187 1.78 20.05 14.18
CA LEU A 187 1.96 21.25 13.38
C LEU A 187 1.08 21.20 12.13
N ILE A 188 1.12 20.10 11.38
CA ILE A 188 0.30 19.92 10.17
C ILE A 188 -1.18 20.04 10.53
N ARG A 189 -1.65 19.39 11.59
CA ARG A 189 -3.05 19.49 12.02
C ARG A 189 -3.45 20.93 12.36
N GLN A 190 -2.58 21.66 13.06
CA GLN A 190 -2.82 23.07 13.38
C GLN A 190 -2.92 23.91 12.09
N THR A 191 -1.96 23.76 11.18
CA THR A 191 -1.98 24.45 9.88
C THR A 191 -3.24 24.09 9.08
N CYS A 192 -3.62 22.82 9.02
CA CYS A 192 -4.86 22.39 8.36
C CYS A 192 -6.08 23.11 8.94
N ALA A 193 -6.16 23.27 10.27
CA ALA A 193 -7.23 24.02 10.92
C ALA A 193 -7.21 25.53 10.57
N GLU A 194 -6.03 26.15 10.52
CA GLU A 194 -5.86 27.56 10.16
C GLU A 194 -6.32 27.86 8.72
N PHE A 195 -6.10 26.92 7.79
CA PHE A 195 -6.45 27.06 6.38
C PHE A 195 -7.79 26.40 6.00
N GLY A 196 -8.53 25.84 6.97
CA GLY A 196 -9.82 25.16 6.71
C GLY A 196 -9.70 23.89 5.88
N ILE A 197 -8.55 23.21 5.92
CA ILE A 197 -8.28 21.96 5.22
C ILE A 197 -8.54 20.78 6.14
N GLN A 198 -9.16 19.72 5.64
CA GLN A 198 -9.38 18.51 6.42
C GLN A 198 -8.07 17.74 6.62
N TYR A 199 -7.76 17.44 7.88
CA TYR A 199 -6.69 16.50 8.24
C TYR A 199 -7.31 15.13 8.56
N ILE A 200 -7.18 14.17 7.64
CA ILE A 200 -7.83 12.86 7.75
C ILE A 200 -7.06 11.97 8.73
N GLU A 201 -7.66 11.69 9.88
CA GLU A 201 -7.06 10.80 10.89
C GLU A 201 -8.13 9.98 11.62
N TYR A 202 -7.91 8.67 11.71
CA TYR A 202 -8.71 7.79 12.55
C TYR A 202 -8.06 7.57 13.92
N PRO A 203 -8.73 7.93 15.05
CA PRO A 203 -8.12 7.83 16.37
C PRO A 203 -7.70 6.42 16.80
N ARG A 204 -8.31 5.38 16.22
CA ARG A 204 -8.08 3.97 16.56
C ARG A 204 -8.06 3.12 15.28
N LEU A 205 -7.26 2.06 15.30
CA LEU A 205 -7.09 1.13 14.17
C LEU A 205 -8.43 0.55 13.71
N ARG A 206 -9.28 0.15 14.66
CA ARG A 206 -10.62 -0.38 14.36
C ARG A 206 -11.50 0.59 13.57
N TYR A 207 -11.32 1.90 13.73
CA TYR A 207 -12.09 2.90 13.00
C TYR A 207 -11.57 3.06 11.57
N ALA A 208 -10.24 3.05 11.39
CA ALA A 208 -9.64 3.01 10.06
C ALA A 208 -10.07 1.74 9.30
N VAL A 209 -10.02 0.57 9.95
CA VAL A 209 -10.48 -0.70 9.36
C VAL A 209 -11.96 -0.67 9.02
N ALA A 210 -12.81 -0.16 9.91
CA ALA A 210 -14.23 -0.02 9.63
C ALA A 210 -14.50 0.92 8.43
N SER A 211 -13.77 2.05 8.35
CA SER A 211 -13.85 2.98 7.23
C SER A 211 -13.40 2.31 5.93
N HIS A 212 -12.28 1.59 5.94
CA HIS A 212 -11.80 0.83 4.79
C HIS A 212 -12.81 -0.24 4.32
N VAL A 213 -13.40 -1.01 5.25
CA VAL A 213 -14.43 -2.00 4.89
C VAL A 213 -15.68 -1.32 4.31
N SER A 214 -16.06 -0.16 4.83
CA SER A 214 -17.15 0.64 4.27
C SER A 214 -16.82 1.16 2.87
N PHE A 215 -15.60 1.65 2.65
CA PHE A 215 -15.08 2.06 1.35
C PHE A 215 -15.14 0.90 0.34
N LEU A 216 -14.68 -0.29 0.73
CA LEU A 216 -14.77 -1.50 -0.10
C LEU A 216 -16.23 -1.87 -0.45
N ARG A 217 -17.19 -1.68 0.47
CA ARG A 217 -18.62 -1.86 0.19
C ARG A 217 -19.14 -0.84 -0.82
N GLN A 218 -18.71 0.42 -0.71
CA GLN A 218 -19.08 1.47 -1.67
C GLN A 218 -18.51 1.17 -3.06
N MET A 219 -17.23 0.83 -3.16
CA MET A 219 -16.58 0.43 -4.41
C MET A 219 -17.14 -0.86 -5.02
N GLY A 220 -17.80 -1.69 -4.21
CA GLY A 220 -18.50 -2.90 -4.65
C GLY A 220 -19.88 -2.63 -5.29
N LYS A 221 -20.34 -1.38 -5.33
CA LYS A 221 -21.55 -0.98 -6.05
C LYS A 221 -21.22 -0.66 -7.52
N PRO A 222 -22.10 -1.03 -8.47
CA PRO A 222 -21.92 -0.72 -9.89
C PRO A 222 -21.82 0.78 -10.14
#